data_AF-A0A974HTU7-F1
#
_entry.id   AF-A0A974HTU7-F1
#
_cell.length_a   1.000
_cell.length_b   1.000
_cell.length_c   1.000
_cell.angle_alpha   90.00
_cell.angle_beta   90.00
_cell.angle_gamma   90.00
#
_symmetry.space_group_name_H-M   'P 1'
#
loop_
_entity.id
_entity.type
_entity.pdbx_description
1 polymer ?
#
loop_
_entity_poly.entity_id
_entity_poly.type
_entity_poly.pdbx_seq_one_letter_code
_entity_poly.pdbx_strand_id
1 'polypeptide(L)'
;MKLQNVTKRNIEIYKINQGILEANEKNDPDYLIRTSQAVDADYRNSGYNRGHVNPRLHHVTADGQNATFTFTNVAPMTKKLNNNIWNQYENKTIGYADGCTTMYVVTGIVPGNNWIKRMNTDRVNIPSYVWNAYCCVDNNDKPIKSGAGLKENDISDRPVNEMAINDLQGKLKHLLKFSGNIAMFFNNCA
;
A
#
# COMPACT_ATOMS: atom_id res chain seq x y z
N MET A 1 -12.04 21.59 41.69
CA MET A 1 -11.02 21.48 40.61
C MET A 1 -9.62 21.99 41.03
N LYS A 2 -9.15 21.69 42.27
CA LYS A 2 -7.79 22.06 42.76
C LYS A 2 -6.91 20.83 43.06
N LEU A 3 -7.52 19.69 43.37
CA LEU A 3 -6.82 18.44 43.72
C LEU A 3 -6.02 17.82 42.57
N GLN A 4 -6.48 17.94 41.31
CA GLN A 4 -5.76 17.40 40.15
C GLN A 4 -4.43 18.11 39.88
N ASN A 5 -4.32 19.41 40.20
CA ASN A 5 -3.11 20.20 39.93
C ASN A 5 -1.99 19.90 40.93
N VAL A 6 -2.33 19.62 42.19
CA VAL A 6 -1.35 19.24 43.22
C VAL A 6 -0.73 17.88 42.89
N THR A 7 -1.55 16.90 42.47
CA THR A 7 -1.07 15.58 42.08
C THR A 7 -0.14 15.66 40.87
N LYS A 8 -0.48 16.46 39.85
CA LYS A 8 0.34 16.63 38.65
C LYS A 8 1.72 17.24 38.98
N ARG A 9 1.75 18.27 39.83
CA ARG A 9 2.98 18.91 40.30
C ARG A 9 3.87 17.99 41.13
N ASN A 10 3.28 17.17 41.99
CA ASN A 10 4.03 16.21 42.80
C ASN A 10 4.67 15.11 41.95
N ILE A 11 3.99 14.69 40.87
CA ILE A 11 4.52 13.74 39.90
C ILE A 11 5.70 14.33 39.12
N GLU A 12 5.60 15.58 38.65
CA GLU A 12 6.71 16.29 37.98
C GLU A 12 7.95 16.41 38.90
N ILE A 13 7.77 16.81 40.15
CA ILE A 13 8.87 16.94 41.13
C ILE A 13 9.53 15.58 41.38
N TYR A 14 8.74 14.53 41.56
CA TYR A 14 9.27 13.17 41.74
C TYR A 14 10.11 12.74 40.54
N LYS A 15 9.65 13.01 39.32
CA LYS A 15 10.36 12.65 38.09
C LYS A 15 11.69 13.40 37.94
N ILE A 16 11.70 14.70 38.22
CA ILE A 16 12.94 15.51 38.25
C ILE A 16 13.94 14.96 39.26
N ASN A 17 13.49 14.67 40.48
CA ASN A 17 14.35 14.17 41.57
C ASN A 17 14.93 12.77 41.28
N GLN A 18 14.23 11.94 40.51
CA GLN A 18 14.67 10.60 40.13
C GLN A 18 15.46 10.58 38.81
N GLY A 19 15.74 11.75 38.21
CA GLY A 19 16.38 11.82 36.88
C GLY A 19 15.53 11.22 35.76
N ILE A 20 14.23 11.03 36.01
CA ILE A 20 13.25 10.57 35.03
C ILE A 20 12.88 11.79 34.19
N LEU A 21 13.66 12.05 33.15
CA LEU A 21 13.32 13.06 32.14
C LEU A 21 12.03 12.61 31.44
N GLU A 22 10.92 13.32 31.69
CA GLU A 22 9.67 13.08 30.98
C GLU A 22 9.88 13.29 29.47
N ALA A 23 9.46 12.27 28.71
CA ALA A 23 9.48 12.20 27.25
C ALA A 23 10.82 12.55 26.61
N ASN A 24 11.76 11.59 26.62
CA ASN A 24 12.69 11.49 25.50
C ASN A 24 11.84 11.53 24.22
N GLU A 25 12.12 12.43 23.28
CA GLU A 25 11.36 12.57 22.03
C GLU A 25 11.17 11.21 21.34
N LYS A 26 12.15 10.31 21.50
CA LYS A 26 12.10 8.93 21.02
C LYS A 26 11.03 8.03 21.66
N ASN A 27 10.43 8.42 22.77
CA ASN A 27 9.36 7.71 23.47
C ASN A 27 7.99 8.36 23.26
N ASP A 28 7.91 9.48 22.53
CA ASP A 28 6.66 10.09 22.13
C ASP A 28 5.98 9.22 21.04
N PRO A 29 4.72 8.79 21.22
CA PRO A 29 4.01 7.98 20.24
C PRO A 29 3.94 8.61 18.85
N ASP A 30 3.78 9.94 18.78
CA ASP A 30 3.74 10.66 17.52
C ASP A 30 5.09 10.61 16.80
N TYR A 31 6.20 10.82 17.53
CA TYR A 31 7.55 10.61 17.01
C TYR A 31 7.77 9.16 16.53
N LEU A 32 7.38 8.17 17.32
CA LEU A 32 7.54 6.74 17.00
C LEU A 32 6.76 6.35 15.74
N ILE A 33 5.52 6.83 15.59
CA ILE A 33 4.71 6.61 14.39
C ILE A 33 5.37 7.29 13.18
N ARG A 34 5.76 8.56 13.32
CA ARG A 34 6.37 9.35 12.25
C ARG A 34 7.74 8.85 11.81
N THR A 35 8.39 8.00 12.60
CA THR A 35 9.70 7.42 12.27
C THR A 35 9.59 5.97 11.78
N SER A 36 8.60 5.20 12.27
CA SER A 36 8.44 3.77 11.93
C SER A 36 7.56 3.49 10.71
N GLN A 37 6.66 4.40 10.34
CA GLN A 37 5.75 4.22 9.20
C GLN A 37 5.53 5.52 8.43
N ALA A 38 4.87 5.42 7.26
CA ALA A 38 4.43 6.59 6.51
C ALA A 38 3.29 7.32 7.25
N VAL A 39 3.23 8.64 7.09
CA VAL A 39 2.14 9.48 7.61
C VAL A 39 1.71 10.52 6.56
N ASP A 40 0.60 11.22 6.78
CA ASP A 40 0.08 12.23 5.85
C ASP A 40 1.12 13.32 5.49
N ALA A 41 1.95 13.68 6.47
CA ALA A 41 3.00 14.67 6.29
C ALA A 41 4.10 14.22 5.32
N ASP A 42 4.29 12.91 5.07
CA ASP A 42 5.21 12.44 4.03
C ASP A 42 4.66 12.75 2.63
N TYR A 43 3.36 12.59 2.41
CA TYR A 43 2.74 12.76 1.08
C TYR A 43 2.41 14.22 0.74
N ARG A 44 2.15 15.06 1.75
CA ARG A 44 1.81 16.48 1.54
C ARG A 44 2.94 17.18 0.77
N ASN A 45 2.60 17.81 -0.35
CA ASN A 45 3.52 18.52 -1.26
C ASN A 45 4.64 17.66 -1.86
N SER A 46 4.56 16.32 -1.76
CA SER A 46 5.55 15.40 -2.35
C SER A 46 5.48 15.28 -3.88
N GLY A 47 4.36 15.71 -4.48
CA GLY A 47 4.03 15.46 -5.89
C GLY A 47 3.34 14.10 -6.14
N TYR A 48 3.29 13.21 -5.16
CA TYR A 48 2.66 11.89 -5.25
C TYR A 48 1.33 11.83 -4.49
N ASN A 49 0.40 11.02 -4.99
CA ASN A 49 -0.79 10.63 -4.25
C ASN A 49 -0.49 9.41 -3.36
N ARG A 50 -1.34 9.23 -2.34
CA ARG A 50 -1.52 7.96 -1.65
C ARG A 50 -2.29 7.03 -2.58
N GLY A 51 -1.60 6.30 -3.44
CA GLY A 51 -2.22 5.33 -4.32
C GLY A 51 -2.50 4.03 -3.59
N HIS A 52 -3.74 3.56 -3.67
CA HIS A 52 -4.17 2.33 -3.03
C HIS A 52 -3.50 1.11 -3.70
N VAL A 53 -3.03 0.16 -2.91
CA VAL A 53 -2.51 -1.12 -3.42
C VAL A 53 -3.63 -2.16 -3.44
N ASN A 54 -4.41 -2.28 -2.36
CA ASN A 54 -5.73 -2.92 -2.37
C ASN A 54 -6.80 -1.87 -2.73
N PRO A 55 -7.48 -1.96 -3.89
CA PRO A 55 -8.34 -0.91 -4.40
C PRO A 55 -9.61 -0.73 -3.56
N ARG A 56 -9.96 0.52 -3.26
CA ARG A 56 -11.17 0.85 -2.49
C ARG A 56 -12.44 0.26 -3.10
N LEU A 57 -12.61 0.38 -4.41
CA LEU A 57 -13.85 -0.01 -5.11
C LEU A 57 -14.04 -1.53 -5.22
N HIS A 58 -13.07 -2.33 -4.79
CA HIS A 58 -13.22 -3.78 -4.69
C HIS A 58 -13.94 -4.22 -3.39
N HIS A 59 -14.22 -3.27 -2.49
CA HIS A 59 -14.92 -3.50 -1.23
C HIS A 59 -16.32 -2.88 -1.26
N VAL A 60 -17.33 -3.67 -0.91
CA VAL A 60 -18.74 -3.25 -0.94
C VAL A 60 -19.14 -2.48 0.33
N THR A 61 -18.61 -2.88 1.49
CA THR A 61 -18.97 -2.27 2.78
C THR A 61 -18.15 -1.01 3.05
N ALA A 62 -18.74 -0.07 3.80
CA ALA A 62 -18.03 1.14 4.22
C ALA A 62 -16.77 0.82 5.03
N ASP A 63 -16.84 -0.18 5.92
CA ASP A 63 -15.69 -0.60 6.73
C ASP A 63 -14.57 -1.20 5.87
N GLY A 64 -14.91 -2.04 4.88
CA GLY A 64 -13.94 -2.58 3.93
C GLY A 64 -13.27 -1.50 3.10
N GLN A 65 -14.05 -0.52 2.62
CA GLN A 65 -13.51 0.65 1.93
C GLN A 65 -12.63 1.51 2.83
N ASN A 66 -13.03 1.74 4.08
CA ASN A 66 -12.26 2.54 5.03
C ASN A 66 -10.92 1.88 5.38
N ALA A 67 -10.89 0.55 5.48
CA ALA A 67 -9.68 -0.21 5.74
C ALA A 67 -8.60 -0.01 4.65
N THR A 68 -8.98 0.31 3.41
CA THR A 68 -8.02 0.52 2.32
C THR A 68 -7.22 1.81 2.46
N PHE A 69 -7.68 2.79 3.25
CA PHE A 69 -7.01 4.10 3.39
C PHE A 69 -5.79 4.07 4.35
N THR A 70 -5.48 2.92 4.95
CA THR A 70 -4.35 2.76 5.86
C THR A 70 -3.00 2.96 5.15
N PHE A 71 -1.99 3.48 5.87
CA PHE A 71 -0.65 3.68 5.31
C PHE A 71 0.08 2.39 4.94
N THR A 72 -0.35 1.26 5.49
CA THR A 72 0.12 -0.08 5.13
C THR A 72 -0.42 -0.56 3.77
N ASN A 73 -1.44 0.12 3.23
CA ASN A 73 -2.09 -0.23 1.96
C ASN A 73 -1.92 0.84 0.87
N VAL A 74 -1.08 1.86 1.09
CA VAL A 74 -0.83 2.90 0.09
C VAL A 74 0.64 3.00 -0.27
N ALA A 75 0.91 3.35 -1.52
CA ALA A 75 2.24 3.65 -2.02
C ALA A 75 2.25 4.99 -2.77
N PRO A 76 3.39 5.69 -2.87
CA PRO A 76 3.50 6.89 -3.71
C PRO A 76 3.21 6.57 -5.17
N MET A 77 2.10 7.08 -5.69
CA MET A 77 1.76 6.96 -7.11
C MET A 77 1.68 8.35 -7.75
N THR A 78 2.12 8.49 -9.01
CA THR A 78 1.95 9.75 -9.73
C THR A 78 0.46 10.10 -9.83
N LYS A 79 0.13 11.40 -9.92
CA LYS A 79 -1.26 11.83 -10.06
C LYS A 79 -1.94 11.25 -11.30
N LYS A 80 -1.19 11.20 -12.40
CA LYS A 80 -1.67 10.66 -13.68
C LYS A 80 -1.96 9.17 -13.61
N LEU A 81 -1.06 8.38 -13.00
CA LEU A 81 -1.29 6.96 -12.84
C LEU A 81 -2.49 6.70 -11.92
N ASN A 82 -2.46 7.25 -10.70
CA ASN A 82 -3.45 6.97 -9.66
C ASN A 82 -4.87 7.41 -10.05
N ASN A 83 -5.03 8.62 -10.56
CA ASN A 83 -6.36 9.18 -10.78
C ASN A 83 -6.96 8.76 -12.13
N ASN A 84 -6.14 8.24 -13.05
CA ASN A 84 -6.56 7.93 -14.41
C ASN A 84 -6.26 6.49 -14.80
N ILE A 85 -5.03 6.19 -15.24
CA ILE A 85 -4.73 4.91 -15.91
C ILE A 85 -4.95 3.71 -14.99
N TRP A 86 -4.46 3.77 -13.75
CA TRP A 86 -4.63 2.67 -12.79
C TRP A 86 -6.06 2.58 -12.27
N ASN A 87 -6.69 3.71 -11.93
CA ASN A 87 -8.10 3.74 -11.51
C ASN A 87 -9.05 3.17 -12.57
N GLN A 88 -8.83 3.47 -13.87
CA GLN A 88 -9.62 2.87 -14.95
C GLN A 88 -9.45 1.35 -15.00
N TYR A 89 -8.21 0.87 -14.84
CA TYR A 89 -7.90 -0.56 -14.81
C TYR A 89 -8.48 -1.27 -13.58
N GLU A 90 -8.42 -0.65 -12.39
CA GLU A 90 -9.05 -1.17 -11.17
C GLU A 90 -10.57 -1.33 -11.35
N ASN A 91 -11.23 -0.34 -11.98
CA ASN A 91 -12.65 -0.42 -12.31
C ASN A 91 -12.94 -1.51 -13.35
N LYS A 92 -12.11 -1.64 -14.39
CA LYS A 92 -12.22 -2.71 -15.39
C LYS A 92 -12.12 -4.10 -14.75
N THR A 93 -11.25 -4.25 -13.75
CA THR A 93 -11.04 -5.51 -13.01
C THR A 93 -12.30 -5.96 -12.27
N ILE A 94 -13.15 -5.03 -11.80
CA ILE A 94 -14.44 -5.38 -11.20
C ILE A 94 -15.33 -6.11 -12.21
N GLY A 95 -15.33 -5.67 -13.48
CA GLY A 95 -16.07 -6.34 -14.54
C GLY A 95 -15.53 -7.73 -14.88
N TYR A 96 -14.25 -8.02 -14.62
CA TYR A 96 -13.70 -9.37 -14.81
C TYR A 96 -14.23 -10.39 -13.81
N ALA A 97 -14.77 -9.92 -12.67
CA ALA A 97 -15.44 -10.75 -11.68
C ALA A 97 -16.82 -11.25 -12.15
N ASP A 98 -17.34 -10.74 -13.27
CA ASP A 98 -18.63 -11.20 -13.80
C ASP A 98 -18.56 -12.68 -14.23
N GLY A 99 -19.56 -13.44 -13.80
CA GLY A 99 -19.63 -14.89 -13.95
C GLY A 99 -18.75 -15.69 -12.97
N CYS A 100 -17.95 -15.03 -12.12
CA CYS A 100 -17.21 -15.70 -11.05
C CYS A 100 -18.13 -15.98 -9.86
N THR A 101 -17.97 -17.14 -9.21
CA THR A 101 -18.50 -17.32 -7.85
C THR A 101 -17.63 -16.54 -6.87
N THR A 102 -16.31 -16.68 -6.99
CA THR A 102 -15.32 -15.93 -6.21
C THR A 102 -14.19 -15.48 -7.12
N MET A 103 -13.68 -14.25 -6.91
CA MET A 103 -12.46 -13.78 -7.54
C MET A 103 -11.43 -13.41 -6.46
N TYR A 104 -10.31 -14.10 -6.48
CA TYR A 104 -9.16 -13.80 -5.64
C TYR A 104 -8.25 -12.80 -6.36
N VAL A 105 -7.78 -11.78 -5.66
CA VAL A 105 -6.88 -10.76 -6.23
C VAL A 105 -5.66 -10.61 -5.33
N VAL A 106 -4.49 -10.66 -5.95
CA VAL A 106 -3.20 -10.33 -5.31
C VAL A 106 -2.74 -9.02 -5.94
N THR A 107 -2.38 -8.06 -5.11
CA THR A 107 -1.87 -6.77 -5.57
C THR A 107 -0.49 -6.50 -4.99
N GLY A 108 0.27 -5.63 -5.65
CA GLY A 108 1.58 -5.27 -5.16
C GLY A 108 2.23 -4.14 -5.92
N ILE A 109 3.44 -3.82 -5.48
CA ILE A 109 4.32 -2.84 -6.09
C ILE A 109 5.69 -3.45 -6.31
N VAL A 110 6.46 -2.85 -7.22
CA VAL A 110 7.90 -3.08 -7.32
C VAL A 110 8.60 -1.86 -6.74
N PRO A 111 9.44 -1.98 -5.71
CA PRO A 111 10.21 -0.86 -5.17
C PRO A 111 11.00 -0.13 -6.27
N GLY A 112 11.14 1.18 -6.13
CA GLY A 112 11.99 1.99 -7.00
C GLY A 112 13.28 2.42 -6.30
N ASN A 113 14.07 3.23 -7.00
CA ASN A 113 15.33 3.77 -6.46
C ASN A 113 15.17 5.18 -5.84
N ASN A 114 13.97 5.75 -5.91
CA ASN A 114 13.68 7.10 -5.43
C ASN A 114 12.82 7.04 -4.16
N TRP A 115 12.90 8.10 -3.36
CA TRP A 115 12.20 8.20 -2.09
C TRP A 115 11.54 9.57 -1.95
N ILE A 116 10.36 9.59 -1.35
CA ILE A 116 9.85 10.82 -0.75
C ILE A 116 10.77 11.15 0.43
N LYS A 117 11.31 12.36 0.41
CA LYS A 117 12.18 12.87 1.47
C LYS A 117 11.42 13.85 2.35
N ARG A 118 11.59 13.73 3.66
CA ARG A 118 11.13 14.73 4.64
C ARG A 118 12.26 15.03 5.60
N MET A 119 12.57 16.31 5.79
CA MET A 119 13.71 16.75 6.60
C MET A 119 15.02 16.05 6.19
N ASN A 120 15.28 15.97 4.88
CA ASN A 120 16.44 15.30 4.27
C ASN A 120 16.61 13.81 4.57
N THR A 121 15.59 13.17 5.14
CA THR A 121 15.59 11.72 5.39
C THR A 121 14.70 11.02 4.37
N ASP A 122 15.12 9.85 3.89
CA ASP A 122 14.31 8.99 3.04
C ASP A 122 13.20 8.35 3.88
N ARG A 123 11.94 8.55 3.45
CA ARG A 123 10.77 8.20 4.27
C ARG A 123 9.92 7.11 3.65
N VAL A 124 9.53 7.30 2.39
CA VAL A 124 8.64 6.38 1.69
C VAL A 124 9.23 6.09 0.32
N ASN A 125 9.49 4.82 0.03
CA ASN A 125 9.98 4.39 -1.27
C ASN A 125 8.94 4.70 -2.34
N ILE A 126 9.39 5.32 -3.44
CA ILE A 126 8.55 5.55 -4.61
C ILE A 126 8.68 4.31 -5.50
N PRO A 127 7.61 3.50 -5.66
CA PRO A 127 7.68 2.29 -6.47
C PRO A 127 7.96 2.62 -7.93
N SER A 128 8.63 1.71 -8.62
CA SER A 128 8.86 1.77 -10.06
C SER A 128 7.66 1.23 -10.85
N TYR A 129 6.96 0.23 -10.31
CA TYR A 129 5.77 -0.37 -10.92
C TYR A 129 4.68 -0.64 -9.88
N VAL A 130 3.43 -0.69 -10.36
CA VAL A 130 2.25 -1.20 -9.67
C VAL A 130 1.73 -2.42 -10.43
N TRP A 131 1.19 -3.42 -9.72
CA TRP A 131 0.71 -4.64 -10.36
C TRP A 131 -0.42 -5.31 -9.59
N ASN A 132 -1.19 -6.15 -10.29
CA ASN A 132 -2.09 -7.11 -9.70
C ASN A 132 -2.12 -8.42 -10.50
N ALA A 133 -2.67 -9.46 -9.89
CA ALA A 133 -3.05 -10.71 -10.52
C ALA A 133 -4.40 -11.14 -9.94
N TYR A 134 -5.26 -11.72 -10.76
CA TYR A 134 -6.56 -12.22 -10.33
C TYR A 134 -6.82 -13.65 -10.80
N CYS A 135 -7.58 -14.38 -9.99
CA CYS A 135 -8.02 -15.74 -10.23
C CYS A 135 -9.51 -15.84 -9.93
N CYS A 136 -10.30 -16.10 -10.95
CA CYS A 136 -11.74 -16.24 -10.90
C CYS A 136 -12.11 -17.73 -10.94
N VAL A 137 -12.95 -18.16 -10.00
CA VAL A 137 -13.36 -19.56 -9.83
C VAL A 137 -14.88 -19.71 -9.86
N ASP A 138 -15.33 -20.90 -10.25
CA ASP A 138 -16.73 -21.32 -10.11
C ASP A 138 -17.06 -21.76 -8.67
N ASN A 139 -18.25 -22.31 -8.48
CA ASN A 139 -18.75 -22.76 -7.18
C ASN A 139 -18.08 -24.05 -6.65
N ASN A 140 -17.20 -24.68 -7.42
CA ASN A 140 -16.39 -25.83 -7.03
C ASN A 140 -14.90 -25.46 -6.91
N ASP A 141 -14.59 -24.16 -6.77
CA ASP A 141 -13.23 -23.61 -6.74
C ASP A 141 -12.40 -23.92 -8.00
N LYS A 142 -13.06 -24.26 -9.12
CA LYS A 142 -12.37 -24.51 -10.39
C LYS A 142 -12.04 -23.18 -11.09
N PRO A 143 -10.78 -22.94 -11.50
CA PRO A 143 -10.42 -21.79 -12.30
C PRO A 143 -11.25 -21.69 -13.59
N ILE A 144 -11.81 -20.51 -13.85
CA ILE A 144 -12.53 -20.22 -15.10
C ILE A 144 -11.93 -19.03 -15.87
N LYS A 145 -11.26 -18.11 -15.17
CA LYS A 145 -10.59 -16.95 -15.79
C LYS A 145 -9.47 -16.46 -14.89
N SER A 146 -8.39 -16.01 -15.49
CA SER A 146 -7.29 -15.42 -14.74
C SER A 146 -6.55 -14.40 -15.60
N GLY A 147 -5.79 -13.53 -14.94
CA GLY A 147 -5.03 -12.50 -15.63
C GLY A 147 -4.24 -11.64 -14.65
N ALA A 148 -3.45 -10.73 -15.22
CA ALA A 148 -2.58 -9.85 -14.47
C ALA A 148 -2.42 -8.50 -15.17
N GLY A 149 -2.12 -7.46 -14.39
CA GLY A 149 -1.81 -6.12 -14.88
C GLY A 149 -0.50 -5.62 -14.29
N LEU A 150 0.32 -4.94 -15.09
CA LEU A 150 1.56 -4.29 -14.67
C LEU A 150 1.68 -2.91 -15.31
N LYS A 151 1.99 -1.88 -14.52
CA LYS A 151 2.17 -0.51 -15.04
C LYS A 151 3.29 0.23 -14.32
N GLU A 152 4.09 0.95 -15.10
CA GLU A 152 5.11 1.88 -14.59
C GLU A 152 4.47 3.03 -13.82
N ASN A 153 5.07 3.38 -12.67
CA ASN A 153 4.72 4.55 -11.87
C ASN A 153 5.29 5.83 -12.48
N ASP A 154 4.79 6.18 -13.65
CA ASP A 154 5.22 7.32 -14.46
C ASP A 154 4.04 8.25 -14.79
N ILE A 155 4.28 9.23 -15.67
CA ILE A 155 3.26 10.15 -16.18
C ILE A 155 2.85 9.83 -17.62
N SER A 156 3.22 8.65 -18.15
CA SER A 156 2.94 8.29 -19.53
C SER A 156 1.47 7.89 -19.71
N ASP A 157 0.95 8.13 -20.91
CA ASP A 157 -0.40 7.70 -21.33
C ASP A 157 -0.45 6.24 -21.80
N ARG A 158 0.64 5.47 -21.61
CA ARG A 158 0.65 4.05 -21.97
C ARG A 158 -0.38 3.31 -21.11
N PRO A 159 -1.19 2.41 -21.70
CA PRO A 159 -2.14 1.63 -20.93
C PRO A 159 -1.43 0.66 -19.97
N VAL A 160 -2.20 0.08 -19.05
CA VAL A 160 -1.74 -1.05 -18.23
C VAL A 160 -1.37 -2.21 -19.16
N ASN A 161 -0.24 -2.86 -18.90
CA ASN A 161 0.16 -4.06 -19.61
C ASN A 161 -0.60 -5.25 -19.00
N GLU A 162 -1.65 -5.70 -19.66
CA GLU A 162 -2.44 -6.87 -19.28
C GLU A 162 -1.80 -8.15 -19.85
N MET A 163 -1.63 -9.19 -19.03
CA MET A 163 -0.91 -10.40 -19.39
C MET A 163 -1.41 -11.63 -18.61
N ALA A 164 -0.89 -12.81 -18.95
CA ALA A 164 -1.11 -14.03 -18.18
C ALA A 164 -0.28 -14.04 -16.87
N ILE A 165 -0.71 -14.82 -15.88
CA ILE A 165 -0.06 -14.87 -14.55
C ILE A 165 1.41 -15.31 -14.65
N ASN A 166 1.70 -16.30 -15.48
CA ASN A 166 3.07 -16.80 -15.72
C ASN A 166 4.00 -15.69 -16.27
N ASP A 167 3.50 -14.86 -17.19
CA ASP A 167 4.25 -13.73 -17.74
C ASP A 167 4.55 -12.68 -16.68
N LEU A 168 3.56 -12.37 -15.82
CA LEU A 168 3.76 -11.48 -14.70
C LEU A 168 4.81 -12.02 -13.72
N GLN A 169 4.75 -13.31 -13.36
CA GLN A 169 5.77 -13.94 -12.50
C GLN A 169 7.17 -13.80 -13.09
N GLY A 170 7.32 -14.05 -14.40
CA GLY A 170 8.58 -13.85 -15.10
C GLY A 170 9.08 -12.42 -15.00
N LYS A 171 8.22 -11.44 -15.30
CA LYS A 171 8.56 -10.00 -15.19
C LYS A 171 8.93 -9.62 -13.76
N LEU A 172 8.16 -10.04 -12.76
CA LEU A 172 8.42 -9.72 -11.36
C LEU A 172 9.75 -10.30 -10.86
N LYS A 173 10.14 -11.51 -11.28
CA LYS A 173 11.46 -12.07 -10.96
C LYS A 173 12.59 -11.13 -11.41
N HIS A 174 12.51 -10.63 -12.65
CA HIS A 174 13.50 -9.70 -13.18
C HIS A 174 13.46 -8.33 -12.48
N LEU A 175 12.27 -7.76 -12.30
CA LEU A 175 12.08 -6.44 -11.70
C LEU A 175 12.50 -6.41 -10.23
N LEU A 176 12.20 -7.45 -9.46
CA LEU A 176 12.57 -7.58 -8.05
C LEU A 176 13.99 -8.12 -7.85
N LYS A 177 14.70 -8.48 -8.94
CA LYS A 177 16.00 -9.16 -8.90
C LYS A 177 15.98 -10.40 -8.02
N PHE A 178 14.85 -11.12 -8.03
CA PHE A 178 14.63 -12.30 -7.20
C PHE A 178 15.04 -13.56 -7.97
N SER A 179 15.98 -14.32 -7.42
CA SER A 179 16.50 -15.54 -8.03
C SER A 179 15.59 -16.76 -7.82
N GLY A 180 14.70 -16.71 -6.83
CA GLY A 180 13.76 -17.79 -6.54
C GLY A 180 12.57 -17.85 -7.51
N ASN A 181 11.61 -18.72 -7.20
CA ASN A 181 10.36 -18.81 -7.95
C ASN A 181 9.29 -17.96 -7.29
N ILE A 182 8.58 -17.19 -8.11
CA ILE A 182 7.35 -16.51 -7.71
C ILE A 182 6.21 -17.36 -8.25
N ALA A 183 5.38 -17.88 -7.35
CA ALA A 183 4.17 -18.60 -7.70
C ALA A 183 2.97 -17.82 -7.14
N MET A 184 2.06 -17.44 -8.03
CA MET A 184 0.83 -16.74 -7.75
C MET A 184 -0.32 -17.67 -8.09
N PHE A 185 -1.16 -17.94 -7.08
CA PHE A 185 -2.23 -18.92 -7.12
C PHE A 185 -1.74 -20.36 -7.39
N PHE A 186 -2.53 -21.34 -6.97
CA PHE A 186 -2.22 -22.73 -7.29
C PHE A 186 -2.31 -22.95 -8.80
N ASN A 187 -1.29 -23.61 -9.38
CA ASN A 187 -1.18 -23.88 -10.83
C ASN A 187 -1.37 -22.66 -11.75
N ASN A 188 -1.02 -21.44 -11.29
CA ASN A 188 -1.28 -20.19 -12.01
C ASN A 188 -2.77 -19.94 -12.32
N CYS A 189 -3.69 -20.48 -11.51
CA CYS A 189 -5.13 -20.41 -11.75
C CYS A 189 -5.53 -20.98 -13.12
N ALA A 190 -5.07 -22.20 -13.40
CA ALA A 190 -5.36 -22.98 -14.61
C ALA A 190 -5.75 -24.42 -14.26
#